data_AF-A0A1G8UB27-F1
#
_entry.id   AF-A0A1G8UB27-F1
#
_cell.length_a   1.000
_cell.length_b   1.000
_cell.length_c   1.000
_cell.angle_alpha   90.00
_cell.angle_beta   90.00
_cell.angle_gamma   90.00
#
_symmetry.space_group_name_H-M   'P 1'
#
loop_
_entity.id
_entity.type
_entity.pdbx_description
1 polymer ?
#
loop_
_entity_poly.entity_id
_entity_poly.type
_entity_poly.pdbx_seq_one_letter_code
_entity_poly.pdbx_strand_id
1 'polypeptide(L)'
;MDRRGFLAAGAGLAAATAGCLGTDEEVDTGRVAAGGTIGDEGETVASGAVVEVDGGTMRLTATDVQRSVVSPQEGNTVYEPTDTQFLVVGLDTSDLLIESPLEDMSLLLDGERPDIPQRVPRLVNLDRGDITATRGSADIAFAVPTATPSTARIRYDTLTNVSWRVPDALVDIFETAPEFALESAAVVEDNGETALALTVENRGDRDGVFRCTTASGDGTPEVVRFTVSADRQANVTITNAAVSEWPAGADFAHPVDPDTRAFAVDI
;
A
#
# COMPACT_ATOMS: atom_id res chain seq x y z
N MET A 1 8.81 2.57 65.09
CA MET A 1 9.74 2.97 64.03
C MET A 1 8.91 3.54 62.90
N ASP A 2 9.21 4.80 62.61
CA ASP A 2 8.59 5.69 61.64
C ASP A 2 9.22 5.49 60.26
N ARG A 3 8.42 5.50 59.18
CA ARG A 3 8.76 5.93 57.81
C ARG A 3 7.53 5.85 56.88
N ARG A 4 6.73 6.92 56.95
CA ARG A 4 6.29 7.80 55.84
C ARG A 4 5.98 7.21 54.47
N GLY A 5 4.77 7.52 53.97
CA GLY A 5 4.42 7.47 52.54
C GLY A 5 2.93 7.65 52.23
N PHE A 6 2.29 8.72 52.73
CA PHE A 6 0.97 9.19 52.30
C PHE A 6 1.15 10.26 51.21
N LEU A 7 0.37 10.19 50.12
CA LEU A 7 -0.05 11.28 49.19
C LEU A 7 -1.02 10.61 48.19
N ALA A 8 -2.35 10.71 48.31
CA ALA A 8 -3.24 11.86 48.12
C ALA A 8 -3.42 12.27 46.65
N ALA A 9 -4.70 12.46 46.31
CA ALA A 9 -5.28 12.71 45.01
C ALA A 9 -4.79 14.00 44.33
N GLY A 10 -4.85 14.02 43.00
CA GLY A 10 -4.75 15.21 42.19
C GLY A 10 -5.49 15.03 40.87
N ALA A 11 -6.74 15.47 40.83
CA ALA A 11 -7.41 15.79 39.58
C ALA A 11 -6.64 16.95 38.93
N GLY A 12 -6.25 16.78 37.66
CA GLY A 12 -5.62 17.80 36.84
C GLY A 12 -6.26 17.80 35.46
N LEU A 13 -7.24 18.68 35.29
CA LEU A 13 -7.78 19.10 34.01
C LEU A 13 -6.75 20.02 33.34
N ALA A 14 -6.29 19.67 32.14
CA ALA A 14 -5.67 20.52 31.11
C ALA A 14 -5.13 19.57 30.02
N ALA A 15 -5.09 19.84 28.74
CA ALA A 15 -5.64 20.84 27.84
C ALA A 15 -5.18 20.33 26.46
N ALA A 16 -5.99 20.48 25.41
CA ALA A 16 -5.54 20.19 24.06
C ALA A 16 -4.25 20.97 23.74
N THR A 17 -3.23 20.27 23.28
CA THR A 17 -2.18 20.83 22.45
C THR A 17 -2.24 20.13 21.12
N ALA A 18 -2.77 20.86 20.14
CA ALA A 18 -2.48 20.70 18.74
C ALA A 18 -0.96 20.73 18.49
N GLY A 19 -0.54 20.08 17.41
CA GLY A 19 0.69 20.43 16.70
C GLY A 19 1.81 19.41 16.85
N CYS A 20 2.13 18.83 15.69
CA CYS A 20 3.29 18.01 15.36
C CYS A 20 3.19 16.55 15.81
N LEU A 21 2.99 15.66 14.85
CA LEU A 21 3.82 14.46 14.62
C LEU A 21 3.23 13.67 13.44
N GLY A 22 3.45 14.18 12.23
CA GLY A 22 3.62 13.31 11.06
C GLY A 22 5.04 12.74 11.11
N THR A 23 5.35 11.99 12.17
CA THR A 23 6.40 10.98 12.09
C THR A 23 5.70 9.76 11.58
N ASP A 24 6.08 9.33 10.36
CA ASP A 24 5.87 7.97 9.89
C ASP A 24 6.35 7.02 11.00
N GLU A 25 5.45 6.60 11.87
CA GLU A 25 5.60 5.32 12.54
C GLU A 25 5.41 4.30 11.42
N GLU A 26 6.52 3.89 10.82
CA GLU A 26 6.61 2.70 9.98
C GLU A 26 6.23 1.51 10.87
N VAL A 27 4.93 1.31 11.04
CA VAL A 27 4.37 0.10 11.64
C VAL A 27 4.66 -1.01 10.64
N ASP A 28 5.29 -2.08 11.13
CA ASP A 28 5.70 -3.25 10.38
C ASP A 28 4.49 -3.92 9.71
N THR A 29 4.15 -3.48 8.50
CA THR A 29 3.17 -4.13 7.62
C THR A 29 3.76 -5.37 6.94
N GLY A 30 4.93 -5.86 7.40
CA GLY A 30 5.72 -6.91 6.75
C GLY A 30 6.81 -6.36 5.81
N ARG A 31 7.13 -5.07 5.87
CA ARG A 31 8.12 -4.45 4.97
C ARG A 31 9.53 -4.89 5.35
N VAL A 32 10.10 -5.84 4.61
CA VAL A 32 11.47 -6.32 4.85
C VAL A 32 12.47 -5.58 3.97
N ALA A 33 13.43 -4.88 4.60
CA ALA A 33 14.57 -4.30 3.91
C ALA A 33 15.47 -5.39 3.33
N ALA A 34 15.91 -5.17 2.10
CA ALA A 34 16.39 -6.22 1.23
C ALA A 34 17.94 -6.33 1.32
N GLY A 35 18.47 -7.48 1.76
CA GLY A 35 19.92 -7.71 1.92
C GLY A 35 20.32 -9.18 1.77
N GLY A 36 21.24 -9.47 0.85
CA GLY A 36 21.84 -10.80 0.67
C GLY A 36 22.88 -10.85 -0.46
N THR A 37 23.77 -11.84 -0.40
CA THR A 37 24.89 -12.06 -1.33
C THR A 37 24.60 -13.24 -2.28
N ILE A 38 25.18 -13.18 -3.50
CA ILE A 38 24.97 -14.07 -4.64
C ILE A 38 25.52 -15.50 -4.40
N GLY A 39 24.79 -16.53 -4.85
CA GLY A 39 25.24 -17.92 -4.93
C GLY A 39 24.99 -18.51 -6.33
N ASP A 40 25.95 -19.30 -6.82
CA ASP A 40 26.02 -19.79 -8.21
C ASP A 40 24.98 -20.87 -8.59
N GLU A 41 24.58 -20.81 -9.86
CA GLU A 41 23.73 -21.70 -10.68
C GLU A 41 22.20 -21.52 -10.58
N GLY A 42 21.56 -21.02 -11.66
CA GLY A 42 20.11 -20.81 -11.73
C GLY A 42 19.61 -19.69 -10.80
N GLU A 43 20.41 -18.62 -10.73
CA GLU A 43 20.50 -17.59 -9.71
C GLU A 43 19.15 -17.13 -9.13
N THR A 44 18.74 -17.81 -8.05
CA THR A 44 17.76 -17.26 -7.12
C THR A 44 18.49 -16.37 -6.13
N VAL A 45 18.39 -15.07 -6.32
CA VAL A 45 19.04 -14.07 -5.48
C VAL A 45 18.11 -13.62 -4.36
N ALA A 46 18.68 -13.11 -3.27
CA ALA A 46 17.88 -12.47 -2.22
C ALA A 46 17.19 -11.22 -2.77
N SER A 47 16.02 -10.87 -2.21
CA SER A 47 15.49 -9.51 -2.38
C SER A 47 16.58 -8.50 -2.01
N GLY A 48 16.74 -7.43 -2.80
CA GLY A 48 17.79 -6.43 -2.58
C GLY A 48 19.07 -6.66 -3.36
N ALA A 49 19.27 -7.84 -3.94
CA ALA A 49 20.38 -8.10 -4.82
C ALA A 49 20.23 -7.31 -6.13
N VAL A 50 21.34 -6.71 -6.57
CA VAL A 50 21.48 -6.09 -7.89
C VAL A 50 21.80 -7.19 -8.89
N VAL A 51 21.04 -7.26 -9.98
CA VAL A 51 21.29 -8.19 -11.08
C VAL A 51 21.54 -7.42 -12.36
N GLU A 52 22.58 -7.81 -13.08
CA GLU A 52 22.84 -7.31 -14.44
C GLU A 52 21.83 -7.90 -15.41
N VAL A 53 21.19 -7.04 -16.19
CA VAL A 53 20.26 -7.42 -17.26
C VAL A 53 20.68 -6.73 -18.55
N ASP A 54 20.19 -7.20 -19.69
CA ASP A 54 20.50 -6.58 -20.98
C ASP A 54 20.08 -5.10 -20.96
N GLY A 55 21.08 -4.20 -20.99
CA GLY A 55 20.87 -2.75 -21.00
C GLY A 55 20.99 -2.04 -19.66
N GLY A 56 21.32 -2.72 -18.55
CA GLY A 56 21.56 -2.06 -17.26
C GLY A 56 21.51 -3.00 -16.05
N THR A 57 21.25 -2.46 -14.87
CA THR A 57 21.07 -3.24 -13.64
C THR A 57 19.67 -3.09 -13.09
N MET A 58 19.14 -4.15 -12.49
CA MET A 58 17.86 -4.16 -11.81
C MET A 58 18.02 -4.62 -10.37
N ARG A 59 17.28 -3.99 -9.44
CA ARG A 59 17.27 -4.36 -8.03
C ARG A 59 15.85 -4.33 -7.48
N LEU A 60 15.45 -5.37 -6.75
CA LEU A 60 14.25 -5.28 -5.91
C LEU A 60 14.57 -4.47 -4.66
N THR A 61 13.92 -3.32 -4.47
CA THR A 61 14.17 -2.41 -3.35
C THR A 61 13.18 -2.57 -2.21
N ALA A 62 11.98 -3.06 -2.50
CA ALA A 62 10.94 -3.31 -1.51
C ALA A 62 10.08 -4.50 -1.93
N THR A 63 9.50 -5.17 -0.94
CA THR A 63 8.49 -6.21 -1.16
C THR A 63 7.46 -6.09 -0.04
N ASP A 64 6.19 -6.06 -0.41
CA ASP A 64 5.08 -5.84 0.52
C ASP A 64 3.82 -6.57 0.02
N VAL A 65 2.88 -6.87 0.92
CA VAL A 65 1.62 -7.57 0.59
C VAL A 65 0.42 -6.72 0.94
N GLN A 66 -0.29 -6.28 -0.09
CA GLN A 66 -1.34 -5.28 0.01
C GLN A 66 -2.69 -5.84 -0.43
N ARG A 67 -3.76 -5.49 0.29
CA ARG A 67 -5.14 -5.83 -0.11
C ARG A 67 -5.55 -5.11 -1.39
N SER A 68 -5.15 -3.85 -1.50
CA SER A 68 -5.52 -2.98 -2.62
C SER A 68 -4.33 -2.19 -3.12
N VAL A 69 -4.38 -1.83 -4.40
CA VAL A 69 -3.36 -1.02 -5.09
C VAL A 69 -4.04 0.09 -5.89
N VAL A 70 -3.29 1.12 -6.30
CA VAL A 70 -3.83 2.25 -7.07
C VAL A 70 -3.14 2.35 -8.41
N SER A 71 -3.88 2.47 -9.52
CA SER A 71 -3.31 2.78 -10.84
C SER A 71 -3.38 4.28 -11.13
N PRO A 72 -2.24 4.98 -11.13
CA PRO A 72 -2.14 6.36 -11.62
C PRO A 72 -2.59 6.53 -13.07
N GLN A 73 -2.31 5.52 -13.90
CA GLN A 73 -2.57 5.56 -15.33
C GLN A 73 -4.07 5.52 -15.65
N GLU A 74 -4.87 5.01 -14.71
CA GLU A 74 -6.32 4.96 -14.78
C GLU A 74 -6.95 5.96 -13.79
N GLY A 75 -6.36 7.16 -13.69
CA GLY A 75 -6.94 8.26 -12.91
C GLY A 75 -6.98 7.98 -11.40
N ASN A 76 -5.95 7.30 -10.87
CA ASN A 76 -5.89 6.85 -9.48
C ASN A 76 -7.00 5.87 -9.07
N THR A 77 -7.42 4.99 -9.98
CA THR A 77 -8.39 3.93 -9.65
C THR A 77 -7.81 2.96 -8.61
N VAL A 78 -8.58 2.67 -7.55
CA VAL A 78 -8.27 1.66 -6.53
C VAL A 78 -8.71 0.28 -7.04
N TYR A 79 -7.79 -0.68 -7.06
CA TYR A 79 -8.10 -2.10 -7.32
C TYR A 79 -8.07 -2.86 -6.00
N GLU A 80 -9.20 -3.47 -5.68
CA GLU A 80 -9.37 -4.29 -4.49
C GLU A 80 -10.18 -5.54 -4.89
N PRO A 81 -9.51 -6.60 -5.36
CA PRO A 81 -10.18 -7.82 -5.77
C PRO A 81 -10.71 -8.58 -4.54
N THR A 82 -11.79 -9.33 -4.71
CA THR A 82 -12.47 -9.99 -3.59
C THR A 82 -11.67 -11.17 -3.03
N ASP A 83 -11.02 -11.96 -3.87
CA ASP A 83 -10.40 -13.26 -3.57
C ASP A 83 -8.86 -13.28 -3.68
N THR A 84 -8.26 -12.16 -4.04
CA THR A 84 -6.80 -12.03 -4.21
C THR A 84 -6.26 -10.88 -3.39
N GLN A 85 -4.94 -10.85 -3.26
CA GLN A 85 -4.20 -9.70 -2.77
C GLN A 85 -3.01 -9.44 -3.69
N PHE A 86 -2.19 -8.45 -3.39
CA PHE A 86 -1.09 -8.05 -4.25
C PHE A 86 0.25 -8.16 -3.55
N LEU A 87 1.18 -8.88 -4.17
CA LEU A 87 2.60 -8.73 -3.89
C LEU A 87 3.10 -7.49 -4.62
N VAL A 88 3.36 -6.42 -3.89
CA VAL A 88 3.92 -5.17 -4.42
C VAL A 88 5.43 -5.22 -4.31
N VAL A 89 6.10 -4.99 -5.42
CA VAL A 89 7.55 -5.08 -5.55
C VAL A 89 8.08 -3.75 -6.03
N GLY A 90 8.93 -3.13 -5.23
CA GLY A 90 9.69 -1.95 -5.64
C GLY A 90 10.90 -2.37 -6.46
N LEU A 91 11.10 -1.69 -7.57
CA LEU A 91 12.20 -1.89 -8.50
C LEU A 91 13.02 -0.62 -8.57
N ASP A 92 14.34 -0.76 -8.49
CA ASP A 92 15.28 0.25 -8.94
C ASP A 92 15.82 -0.16 -10.31
N THR A 93 15.54 0.70 -11.28
CA THR A 93 15.91 0.58 -12.68
C THR A 93 16.58 1.85 -13.17
N SER A 94 17.23 2.59 -12.27
CA SER A 94 17.89 3.89 -12.57
C SER A 94 18.90 3.81 -13.72
N ASP A 95 19.50 2.64 -13.94
CA ASP A 95 20.45 2.39 -15.02
C ASP A 95 19.81 1.74 -16.27
N LEU A 96 18.50 1.48 -16.25
CA LEU A 96 17.74 0.88 -17.34
C LEU A 96 16.84 1.91 -18.02
N LEU A 97 16.79 1.86 -19.35
CA LEU A 97 15.74 2.54 -20.11
C LEU A 97 14.45 1.71 -20.02
N ILE A 98 13.53 2.15 -19.17
CA ILE A 98 12.27 1.46 -18.87
C ILE A 98 11.25 1.67 -20.01
N GLU A 99 11.51 1.14 -21.20
CA GLU A 99 10.47 1.05 -22.23
C GLU A 99 9.83 -0.35 -22.26
N SER A 100 10.56 -1.40 -21.90
CA SER A 100 10.10 -2.80 -22.01
C SER A 100 10.37 -3.79 -20.85
N PRO A 101 11.27 -3.58 -19.87
CA PRO A 101 11.65 -4.67 -18.95
C PRO A 101 10.53 -5.07 -17.96
N LEU A 102 9.64 -4.15 -17.58
CA LEU A 102 8.63 -4.45 -16.57
C LEU A 102 7.56 -5.44 -17.06
N GLU A 103 7.36 -5.58 -18.37
CA GLU A 103 6.39 -6.51 -18.98
C GLU A 103 6.85 -7.97 -19.00
N ASP A 104 8.16 -8.18 -18.79
CA ASP A 104 8.79 -9.50 -18.80
C ASP A 104 8.95 -10.08 -17.39
N MET A 105 8.37 -9.48 -16.36
CA MET A 105 8.40 -10.03 -15.00
C MET A 105 7.24 -10.99 -14.70
N SER A 106 7.50 -12.08 -13.98
CA SER A 106 6.47 -13.02 -13.55
C SER A 106 6.65 -13.38 -12.09
N LEU A 107 5.55 -13.58 -11.36
CA LEU A 107 5.58 -14.26 -10.08
C LEU A 107 5.46 -15.78 -10.29
N LEU A 108 6.28 -16.52 -9.56
CA LEU A 108 6.24 -17.97 -9.46
C LEU A 108 5.89 -18.35 -8.02
N LEU A 109 4.86 -19.17 -7.84
CA LEU A 109 4.47 -19.78 -6.57
C LEU A 109 4.76 -21.27 -6.66
N ASP A 110 5.56 -21.80 -5.74
CA ASP A 110 6.04 -23.18 -5.77
C ASP A 110 6.66 -23.61 -7.11
N GLY A 111 7.28 -22.65 -7.80
CA GLY A 111 7.95 -22.83 -9.09
C GLY A 111 7.04 -22.70 -10.31
N GLU A 112 5.72 -22.53 -10.12
CA GLU A 112 4.74 -22.42 -11.20
C GLU A 112 4.13 -21.01 -11.28
N ARG A 113 3.71 -20.60 -12.48
CA ARG A 113 2.95 -19.36 -12.63
C ARG A 113 1.52 -19.59 -12.11
N PRO A 114 0.97 -18.73 -11.25
CA PRO A 114 -0.39 -18.89 -10.76
C PRO A 114 -1.41 -18.75 -11.90
N ASP A 115 -2.48 -19.53 -11.84
CA ASP A 115 -3.61 -19.48 -12.80
C ASP A 115 -4.57 -18.33 -12.48
N ILE A 116 -4.02 -17.12 -12.29
CA ILE A 116 -4.75 -15.87 -12.17
C ILE A 116 -4.04 -14.79 -13.01
N PRO A 117 -4.78 -13.81 -13.55
CA PRO A 117 -4.17 -12.67 -14.24
C PRO A 117 -3.15 -11.99 -13.32
N GLN A 118 -1.87 -12.15 -13.65
CA GLN A 118 -0.78 -11.79 -12.74
C GLN A 118 -0.61 -10.28 -12.55
N ARG A 119 -1.14 -9.47 -13.46
CA ARG A 119 -0.75 -8.06 -13.56
C ARG A 119 -1.97 -7.16 -13.42
N VAL A 120 -1.94 -6.32 -12.40
CA VAL A 120 -2.64 -5.04 -12.46
C VAL A 120 -1.75 -4.08 -13.26
N PRO A 121 -2.30 -3.28 -14.20
CA PRO A 121 -1.49 -2.34 -14.96
C PRO A 121 -0.66 -1.44 -14.04
N ARG A 122 0.60 -1.24 -14.45
CA ARG A 122 1.73 -0.54 -13.80
C ARG A 122 1.35 0.38 -12.62
N LEU A 123 1.85 0.04 -11.43
CA LEU A 123 1.89 0.96 -10.29
C LEU A 123 3.13 1.87 -10.44
N VAL A 124 3.05 2.89 -11.27
CA VAL A 124 4.15 3.88 -11.30
C VAL A 124 4.08 4.66 -9.99
N ASN A 125 4.99 4.37 -9.05
CA ASN A 125 5.02 5.07 -7.78
C ASN A 125 5.17 6.59 -8.02
N LEU A 126 4.12 7.32 -7.62
CA LEU A 126 3.88 8.75 -7.89
C LEU A 126 4.52 9.70 -6.87
N ASP A 127 5.48 9.24 -6.06
CA ASP A 127 6.26 10.20 -5.23
C ASP A 127 7.08 11.20 -6.09
N ARG A 128 7.14 10.99 -7.42
CA ARG A 128 7.58 11.98 -8.42
C ARG A 128 6.63 11.97 -9.60
N GLY A 129 5.72 12.95 -9.65
CA GLY A 129 4.71 13.10 -10.71
C GLY A 129 5.27 13.41 -12.11
N ASP A 130 5.97 12.46 -12.73
CA ASP A 130 6.34 12.54 -14.14
C ASP A 130 6.26 11.17 -14.82
N ILE A 131 5.40 11.06 -15.84
CA ILE A 131 5.06 9.82 -16.56
C ILE A 131 5.75 9.83 -17.93
N THR A 132 7.03 10.16 -17.97
CA THR A 132 7.82 10.14 -19.20
C THR A 132 9.07 9.29 -19.03
N ALA A 133 9.07 8.09 -19.63
CA ALA A 133 10.20 7.15 -19.80
C ALA A 133 11.42 7.46 -18.91
N THR A 134 11.23 7.35 -17.60
CA THR A 134 12.20 7.87 -16.64
C THR A 134 12.99 6.69 -16.11
N ARG A 135 14.30 6.72 -16.33
CA ARG A 135 15.25 6.03 -15.44
C ARG A 135 14.82 6.31 -14.00
N GLY A 136 14.65 5.27 -13.19
CA GLY A 136 14.27 5.46 -11.80
C GLY A 136 13.66 4.24 -11.14
N SER A 137 12.87 4.50 -10.09
CA SER A 137 12.16 3.48 -9.32
C SER A 137 10.74 3.25 -9.83
N ALA A 138 10.28 2.01 -9.88
CA ALA A 138 8.91 1.64 -10.24
C ALA A 138 8.38 0.59 -9.28
N ASP A 139 7.07 0.57 -9.04
CA ASP A 139 6.43 -0.51 -8.30
C ASP A 139 5.65 -1.42 -9.27
N ILE A 140 5.68 -2.73 -9.03
CA ILE A 140 4.85 -3.69 -9.75
C ILE A 140 4.02 -4.45 -8.73
N ALA A 141 2.72 -4.56 -8.97
CA ALA A 141 1.84 -5.47 -8.24
C ALA A 141 1.64 -6.77 -9.02
N PHE A 142 1.90 -7.88 -8.34
CA PHE A 142 1.51 -9.20 -8.79
C PHE A 142 0.29 -9.65 -8.02
N ALA A 143 -0.78 -10.04 -8.72
CA ALA A 143 -1.90 -10.70 -8.06
C ALA A 143 -1.42 -12.03 -7.47
N VAL A 144 -1.68 -12.22 -6.18
CA VAL A 144 -1.43 -13.46 -5.45
C VAL A 144 -2.76 -14.06 -5.02
N PRO A 145 -2.97 -15.37 -5.27
CA PRO A 145 -4.12 -16.06 -4.71
C PRO A 145 -3.99 -16.09 -3.19
N THR A 146 -5.14 -16.07 -2.51
CA THR A 146 -5.22 -16.41 -1.08
C THR A 146 -5.03 -17.92 -0.93
N ALA A 147 -3.77 -18.35 -0.98
CA ALA A 147 -3.34 -19.75 -0.89
C ALA A 147 -2.05 -19.83 -0.06
N THR A 148 -1.65 -21.05 0.33
CA THR A 148 -0.43 -21.33 1.10
C THR A 148 0.69 -21.86 0.20
N PRO A 149 1.30 -21.04 -0.68
CA PRO A 149 2.50 -21.49 -1.35
C PRO A 149 3.61 -21.70 -0.32
N SER A 150 4.48 -22.68 -0.54
CA SER A 150 5.66 -22.89 0.30
C SER A 150 6.80 -21.93 -0.07
N THR A 151 6.81 -21.45 -1.31
CA THR A 151 7.84 -20.54 -1.83
C THR A 151 7.24 -19.56 -2.85
N ALA A 152 7.79 -18.35 -2.90
CA ALA A 152 7.49 -17.40 -3.97
C ALA A 152 8.77 -16.76 -4.53
N ARG A 153 8.79 -16.56 -5.86
CA ARG A 153 9.90 -15.94 -6.57
C ARG A 153 9.40 -15.01 -7.65
N ILE A 154 10.09 -13.88 -7.81
CA ILE A 154 9.88 -12.96 -8.92
C ILE A 154 10.92 -13.31 -9.98
N ARG A 155 10.52 -13.61 -11.21
CA ARG A 155 11.41 -13.96 -12.32
C ARG A 155 11.37 -12.89 -13.39
N TYR A 156 12.52 -12.57 -13.96
CA TYR A 156 12.60 -11.81 -15.20
C TYR A 156 12.65 -12.79 -16.38
N ASP A 157 11.55 -12.97 -17.09
CA ASP A 157 11.34 -14.03 -18.08
C ASP A 157 12.28 -13.94 -19.29
N THR A 158 12.73 -12.74 -19.65
CA THR A 158 13.71 -12.53 -20.73
C THR A 158 15.10 -13.06 -20.35
N LEU A 159 15.40 -13.16 -19.05
CA LEU A 159 16.59 -13.84 -18.53
C LEU A 159 16.15 -15.09 -17.76
N THR A 160 16.04 -16.19 -18.49
CA THR A 160 15.55 -17.49 -17.99
C THR A 160 16.19 -18.01 -16.69
N ASN A 161 17.33 -17.45 -16.26
CA ASN A 161 18.09 -17.91 -15.09
C ASN A 161 18.06 -16.97 -13.88
N VAL A 162 17.39 -15.81 -13.94
CA VAL A 162 17.38 -14.84 -12.83
C VAL A 162 16.01 -14.79 -12.15
N SER A 163 16.01 -15.04 -10.84
CA SER A 163 14.83 -14.80 -10.01
C SER A 163 15.21 -14.26 -8.63
N TRP A 164 14.33 -13.48 -8.04
CA TRP A 164 14.47 -13.01 -6.67
C TRP A 164 13.54 -13.80 -5.76
N ARG A 165 14.08 -14.27 -4.64
CA ARG A 165 13.28 -14.90 -3.58
C ARG A 165 12.46 -13.84 -2.84
N VAL A 166 11.16 -14.08 -2.74
CA VAL A 166 10.28 -13.34 -1.81
C VAL A 166 10.58 -13.83 -0.39
N PRO A 167 10.79 -12.93 0.60
CA PRO A 167 11.00 -13.32 1.99
C PRO A 167 9.91 -14.26 2.52
N ASP A 168 10.29 -15.32 3.23
CA ASP A 168 9.34 -16.34 3.72
C ASP A 168 8.24 -15.72 4.59
N ALA A 169 8.58 -14.73 5.43
CA ALA A 169 7.60 -14.02 6.25
C ALA A 169 6.48 -13.32 5.43
N LEU A 170 6.77 -12.93 4.18
CA LEU A 170 5.76 -12.38 3.27
C LEU A 170 4.95 -13.48 2.58
N VAL A 171 5.58 -14.62 2.29
CA VAL A 171 4.89 -15.79 1.72
C VAL A 171 3.87 -16.34 2.72
N ASP A 172 4.23 -16.39 4.01
CA ASP A 172 3.38 -16.86 5.09
C ASP A 172 2.06 -16.06 5.22
N ILE A 173 2.04 -14.80 4.78
CA ILE A 173 0.82 -13.95 4.83
C ILE A 173 0.01 -13.96 3.52
N PHE A 174 0.40 -14.76 2.52
CA PHE A 174 -0.36 -14.87 1.27
C PHE A 174 -1.73 -15.53 1.46
N GLU A 175 -1.89 -16.39 2.46
CA GLU A 175 -3.15 -17.09 2.71
C GLU A 175 -4.23 -16.20 3.32
N THR A 176 -3.85 -15.13 4.02
CA THR A 176 -4.77 -14.27 4.78
C THR A 176 -4.74 -12.87 4.20
N ALA A 177 -5.82 -12.44 3.54
CA ALA A 177 -5.99 -11.05 3.14
C ALA A 177 -6.65 -10.24 4.28
N PRO A 178 -6.30 -8.95 4.50
CA PRO A 178 -7.08 -8.05 5.33
C PRO A 178 -8.44 -7.83 4.68
N GLU A 179 -9.47 -7.70 5.51
CA GLU A 179 -10.83 -7.45 5.06
C GLU A 179 -11.30 -6.13 5.66
N PHE A 180 -11.48 -5.10 4.84
CA PHE A 180 -11.90 -3.79 5.32
C PHE A 180 -13.36 -3.52 5.00
N ALA A 181 -14.09 -3.07 6.01
CA ALA A 181 -15.45 -2.56 5.87
C ALA A 181 -15.51 -1.10 6.29
N LEU A 182 -16.08 -0.26 5.43
CA LEU A 182 -16.41 1.11 5.77
C LEU A 182 -17.68 1.12 6.63
N GLU A 183 -17.52 1.52 7.90
CA GLU A 183 -18.64 1.58 8.84
C GLU A 183 -19.34 2.94 8.78
N SER A 184 -18.58 4.02 8.54
CA SER A 184 -19.16 5.34 8.30
C SER A 184 -18.26 6.24 7.47
N ALA A 185 -18.88 7.15 6.73
CA ALA A 185 -18.22 8.28 6.09
C ALA A 185 -19.09 9.53 6.23
N ALA A 186 -18.47 10.67 6.50
CA ALA A 186 -19.16 11.95 6.58
C ALA A 186 -18.25 13.11 6.12
N VAL A 187 -18.84 14.07 5.42
CA VAL A 187 -18.22 15.38 5.20
C VAL A 187 -18.47 16.22 6.44
N VAL A 188 -17.40 16.69 7.08
CA VAL A 188 -17.45 17.44 8.33
C VAL A 188 -16.63 18.73 8.22
N GLU A 189 -16.86 19.66 9.14
CA GLU A 189 -15.95 20.79 9.35
C GLU A 189 -14.95 20.41 10.45
N ASP A 190 -13.67 20.48 10.17
CA ASP A 190 -12.59 20.30 11.14
C ASP A 190 -11.64 21.50 11.09
N ASN A 191 -11.45 22.15 12.23
CA ASN A 191 -10.61 23.35 12.37
C ASN A 191 -10.89 24.49 11.37
N GLY A 192 -12.13 24.61 10.88
CA GLY A 192 -12.55 25.61 9.90
C GLY A 192 -12.27 25.24 8.45
N GLU A 193 -11.87 24.00 8.19
CA GLU A 193 -11.70 23.41 6.87
C GLU A 193 -12.70 22.27 6.65
N THR A 194 -13.10 22.05 5.39
CA THR A 194 -13.88 20.85 5.05
C THR A 194 -12.99 19.62 5.14
N ALA A 195 -13.51 18.55 5.73
CA ALA A 195 -12.80 17.30 5.97
C ALA A 195 -13.69 16.08 5.67
N LEU A 196 -13.07 14.93 5.39
CA LEU A 196 -13.73 13.64 5.25
C LEU A 196 -13.39 12.80 6.49
N ALA A 197 -14.40 12.53 7.31
CA ALA A 197 -14.29 11.64 8.46
C ALA A 197 -14.71 10.23 8.05
N LEU A 198 -13.83 9.25 8.25
CA LEU A 198 -14.06 7.83 7.96
C LEU A 198 -13.91 6.99 9.23
N THR A 199 -14.81 6.00 9.38
CA THR A 199 -14.62 4.87 10.30
C THR A 199 -14.50 3.61 9.47
N VAL A 200 -13.34 2.94 9.57
CA VAL A 200 -13.06 1.69 8.86
C VAL A 200 -12.76 0.59 9.87
N GLU A 201 -13.42 -0.54 9.71
CA GLU A 201 -13.15 -1.77 10.46
C GLU A 201 -12.28 -2.70 9.63
N ASN A 202 -11.24 -3.26 10.23
CA ASN A 202 -10.54 -4.43 9.70
C ASN A 202 -11.11 -5.69 10.35
N ARG A 203 -11.85 -6.46 9.56
CA ARG A 203 -12.47 -7.75 9.91
C ARG A 203 -11.55 -8.94 9.63
N GLY A 204 -10.38 -8.70 9.08
CA GLY A 204 -9.38 -9.73 8.83
C GLY A 204 -8.44 -9.93 10.02
N ASP A 205 -7.79 -11.09 10.04
CA ASP A 205 -6.89 -11.52 11.12
C ASP A 205 -5.49 -10.89 11.06
N ARG A 206 -5.25 -9.95 10.14
CA ARG A 206 -3.95 -9.27 10.00
C ARG A 206 -4.11 -7.78 9.74
N ASP A 207 -3.10 -7.04 10.17
CA ASP A 207 -2.95 -5.62 9.86
C ASP A 207 -2.90 -5.40 8.34
N GLY A 208 -3.37 -4.25 7.90
CA GLY A 208 -3.24 -3.84 6.51
C GLY A 208 -3.50 -2.36 6.30
N VAL A 209 -3.41 -1.94 5.04
CA VAL A 209 -3.57 -0.55 4.62
C VAL A 209 -4.90 -0.41 3.89
N PHE A 210 -5.81 0.39 4.44
CA PHE A 210 -7.00 0.84 3.74
C PHE A 210 -6.61 1.93 2.73
N ARG A 211 -7.16 1.87 1.52
CA ARG A 211 -6.95 2.87 0.46
C ARG A 211 -8.26 3.33 -0.10
N CYS A 212 -8.39 4.64 -0.29
CA CYS A 212 -9.50 5.23 -1.01
C CYS A 212 -9.04 6.41 -1.86
N THR A 213 -9.92 6.92 -2.70
CA THR A 213 -9.73 8.19 -3.39
C THR A 213 -10.77 9.23 -3.02
N THR A 214 -10.38 10.49 -3.13
CA THR A 214 -11.23 11.65 -2.93
C THR A 214 -11.13 12.57 -4.15
N ALA A 215 -12.26 13.05 -4.69
CA ALA A 215 -12.29 13.99 -5.81
C ALA A 215 -13.28 15.15 -5.56
N SER A 216 -12.95 16.33 -6.10
CA SER A 216 -13.82 17.52 -6.14
C SER A 216 -14.34 17.73 -7.57
N GLY A 217 -15.65 17.56 -7.81
CA GLY A 217 -16.23 17.68 -9.15
C GLY A 217 -15.51 16.80 -10.20
N ASP A 218 -15.09 17.39 -11.32
CA ASP A 218 -14.31 16.72 -12.39
C ASP A 218 -12.79 16.66 -12.12
N GLY A 219 -12.36 16.93 -10.88
CA GLY A 219 -10.96 16.97 -10.49
C GLY A 219 -10.26 15.61 -10.53
N THR A 220 -8.93 15.62 -10.58
CA THR A 220 -8.12 14.40 -10.48
C THR A 220 -8.28 13.79 -9.08
N PRO A 221 -8.67 12.51 -8.95
CA PRO A 221 -8.81 11.90 -7.63
C PRO A 221 -7.48 11.87 -6.87
N GLU A 222 -7.48 12.27 -5.61
CA GLU A 222 -6.34 12.13 -4.70
C GLU A 222 -6.42 10.82 -3.92
N VAL A 223 -5.27 10.17 -3.72
CA VAL A 223 -5.17 8.90 -2.99
C VAL A 223 -4.99 9.15 -1.51
N VAL A 224 -5.81 8.50 -0.70
CA VAL A 224 -5.69 8.47 0.75
C VAL A 224 -5.39 7.04 1.21
N ARG A 225 -4.50 6.90 2.18
CA ARG A 225 -4.13 5.61 2.76
C ARG A 225 -3.84 5.73 4.25
N PHE A 226 -4.22 4.71 5.02
CA PHE A 226 -3.88 4.59 6.44
C PHE A 226 -3.93 3.13 6.89
N THR A 227 -3.19 2.82 7.94
CA THR A 227 -3.13 1.46 8.51
C THR A 227 -4.32 1.20 9.43
N VAL A 228 -4.88 0.00 9.34
CA VAL A 228 -5.90 -0.51 10.26
C VAL A 228 -5.45 -1.86 10.79
N SER A 229 -5.18 -1.95 12.09
CA SER A 229 -4.76 -3.19 12.72
C SER A 229 -5.84 -4.26 12.69
N ALA A 230 -5.44 -5.53 12.74
CA ALA A 230 -6.33 -6.70 12.78
C ALA A 230 -7.40 -6.59 13.87
N ASP A 231 -8.64 -6.96 13.57
CA ASP A 231 -9.79 -6.94 14.49
C ASP A 231 -10.02 -5.58 15.18
N ARG A 232 -9.62 -4.47 14.53
CA ARG A 232 -9.75 -3.12 15.06
C ARG A 232 -10.47 -2.20 14.10
N GLN A 233 -11.00 -1.13 14.68
CA GLN A 233 -11.51 0.02 13.96
C GLN A 233 -10.50 1.16 13.99
N ALA A 234 -10.37 1.84 12.85
CA ALA A 234 -9.67 3.10 12.72
C ALA A 234 -10.68 4.22 12.45
N ASN A 235 -10.51 5.34 13.15
CA ASN A 235 -11.25 6.59 12.88
C ASN A 235 -10.25 7.60 12.35
N VAL A 236 -10.47 8.09 11.13
CA VAL A 236 -9.53 8.97 10.44
C VAL A 236 -10.27 10.18 9.90
N THR A 237 -9.71 11.36 10.17
CA THR A 237 -10.16 12.63 9.56
C THR A 237 -9.14 13.04 8.51
N ILE A 238 -9.62 13.29 7.29
CA ILE A 238 -8.80 13.60 6.12
C ILE A 238 -9.05 15.04 5.70
N THR A 239 -7.97 15.84 5.65
CA THR A 239 -7.97 17.27 5.29
C THR A 239 -6.99 17.53 4.13
N ASN A 240 -7.14 16.79 3.03
CA ASN A 240 -6.29 16.97 1.83
C ASN A 240 -6.88 18.02 0.87
N ALA A 241 -6.11 18.40 -0.16
CA ALA A 241 -6.49 19.46 -1.07
C ALA A 241 -7.79 19.16 -1.83
N ALA A 242 -8.01 17.91 -2.24
CA ALA A 242 -9.27 17.50 -2.87
C ALA A 242 -10.49 17.74 -1.96
N VAL A 243 -10.38 17.42 -0.66
CA VAL A 243 -11.47 17.61 0.30
C VAL A 243 -11.61 19.08 0.73
N SER A 244 -10.52 19.85 0.78
CA SER A 244 -10.58 21.30 1.09
C SER A 244 -11.36 22.11 0.06
N GLU A 245 -11.52 21.58 -1.16
CA GLU A 245 -12.35 22.18 -2.21
C GLU A 245 -13.84 21.89 -2.08
N TRP A 246 -14.23 20.94 -1.21
CA TRP A 246 -15.63 20.59 -1.00
C TRP A 246 -16.37 21.71 -0.26
N PRO A 247 -17.58 22.11 -0.70
CA PRO A 247 -18.34 23.14 -0.02
C PRO A 247 -18.77 22.68 1.38
N ALA A 248 -18.92 23.64 2.30
CA ALA A 248 -19.41 23.34 3.63
C ALA A 248 -20.82 22.71 3.57
N GLY A 249 -20.98 21.54 4.21
CA GLY A 249 -22.22 20.77 4.16
C GLY A 249 -22.47 20.06 2.84
N ALA A 250 -21.42 19.79 2.04
CA ALA A 250 -21.53 18.94 0.87
C ALA A 250 -22.03 17.54 1.23
N ASP A 251 -22.83 16.97 0.32
CA ASP A 251 -23.23 15.57 0.34
C ASP A 251 -22.43 14.79 -0.70
N PHE A 252 -22.29 13.48 -0.50
CA PHE A 252 -21.64 12.60 -1.45
C PHE A 252 -22.43 12.53 -2.76
N ALA A 253 -21.73 12.55 -3.89
CA ALA A 253 -22.30 12.42 -5.24
C ALA A 253 -23.02 11.06 -5.42
N HIS A 254 -22.58 10.04 -4.67
CA HIS A 254 -23.12 8.69 -4.73
C HIS A 254 -23.39 8.14 -3.31
N PRO A 255 -24.33 7.18 -3.16
CA PRO A 255 -24.51 6.47 -1.91
C PRO A 255 -23.20 5.84 -1.44
N VAL A 256 -22.94 5.94 -0.14
CA VAL A 256 -21.80 5.29 0.51
C VAL A 256 -22.25 3.98 1.14
N ASP A 257 -21.48 2.92 0.88
CA ASP A 257 -21.66 1.57 1.39
C ASP A 257 -20.34 1.00 1.95
N PRO A 258 -20.34 -0.18 2.59
CA PRO A 258 -19.14 -0.77 3.18
C PRO A 258 -17.97 -1.01 2.22
N ASP A 259 -18.25 -1.13 0.92
CA ASP A 259 -17.28 -1.42 -0.14
C ASP A 259 -16.81 -0.14 -0.85
N THR A 260 -17.31 1.03 -0.46
CA THR A 260 -16.96 2.30 -1.07
C THR A 260 -15.47 2.60 -0.88
N ARG A 261 -14.78 2.84 -2.01
CA ARG A 261 -13.35 3.23 -2.07
C ARG A 261 -13.10 4.53 -2.82
N ALA A 262 -14.12 5.11 -3.43
CA ALA A 262 -14.02 6.39 -4.15
C ALA A 262 -15.09 7.34 -3.61
N PHE A 263 -14.66 8.46 -3.07
CA PHE A 263 -15.51 9.50 -2.53
C PHE A 263 -15.46 10.72 -3.44
N ALA A 264 -16.62 11.22 -3.81
CA ALA A 264 -16.78 12.45 -4.58
C ALA A 264 -17.98 13.22 -4.06
N VAL A 265 -17.95 14.54 -4.23
CA VAL A 265 -19.09 15.43 -4.01
C VAL A 265 -19.41 16.16 -5.31
N ASP A 266 -20.70 16.35 -5.58
CA ASP A 266 -21.15 17.22 -6.68
C ASP A 266 -21.05 18.67 -6.23
N ILE A 267 -20.37 19.51 -7.02
CA ILE A 267 -20.15 20.94 -6.74
C ILE A 267 -20.97 21.79 -7.70
#